data_AF-A0A136PAM8-F1
#
_entry.id   AF-A0A136PAM8-F1
#
_cell.length_a   1.000
_cell.length_b   1.000
_cell.length_c   1.000
_cell.angle_alpha   90.00
_cell.angle_beta   90.00
_cell.angle_gamma   90.00
#
_symmetry.space_group_name_H-M   'P 1'
#
loop_
_entity.id
_entity.type
_entity.pdbx_description
1 polymer ?
#
loop_
_entity_poly.entity_id
_entity_poly.type
_entity_poly.pdbx_seq_one_letter_code
_entity_poly.pdbx_strand_id
1 'polypeptide(L)'
;MKNFVILKLTGLALLTMITLVIISFIEVAVYSYLINPGQAEGVYESHAQFSAPFISGIFGFIIFFLVAGYWKKKGYQNLLKLVLLFPAIYVLIDIIIITSAGVSWAEFYLIFILANAAKFLGSYLGYKLTKASADNSGNEITTQ
;
A
#
# COMPACT_ATOMS: atom_id res chain seq x y z
N MET A 1 -12.05 -19.62 -4.56
CA MET A 1 -12.39 -18.17 -4.74
C MET A 1 -12.60 -17.95 -6.23
N LYS A 2 -13.62 -17.19 -6.64
CA LYS A 2 -13.84 -16.92 -8.08
C LYS A 2 -12.58 -16.26 -8.66
N ASN A 3 -12.08 -16.71 -9.82
CA ASN A 3 -10.87 -16.18 -10.48
C ASN A 3 -10.88 -14.64 -10.61
N PHE A 4 -12.08 -14.06 -10.71
CA PHE A 4 -12.31 -12.62 -10.76
C PHE A 4 -11.83 -11.85 -9.52
N VAL A 5 -11.79 -12.48 -8.34
CA VAL A 5 -11.29 -11.83 -7.11
C VAL A 5 -9.78 -11.64 -7.17
N ILE A 6 -9.04 -12.66 -7.64
CA ILE A 6 -7.58 -12.58 -7.76
C ILE A 6 -7.22 -11.48 -8.76
N LEU A 7 -7.88 -11.45 -9.93
CA LEU A 7 -7.65 -10.41 -10.93
C LEU A 7 -7.89 -9.00 -10.39
N LYS A 8 -8.96 -8.80 -9.61
CA LYS A 8 -9.24 -7.52 -8.94
C LYS A 8 -8.17 -7.13 -7.93
N LEU A 9 -7.68 -8.10 -7.13
CA LEU A 9 -6.62 -7.85 -6.16
C LEU A 9 -5.28 -7.54 -6.86
N THR A 10 -4.97 -8.22 -7.95
CA THR A 10 -3.81 -7.89 -8.80
C THR A 10 -3.91 -6.48 -9.36
N GLY A 11 -5.06 -6.10 -9.92
CA GLY A 11 -5.28 -4.73 -10.41
C GLY A 11 -5.13 -3.67 -9.32
N LEU A 12 -5.68 -3.94 -8.12
CA LEU A 12 -5.52 -3.06 -6.97
C LEU A 12 -4.06 -2.99 -6.47
N ALA A 13 -3.32 -4.10 -6.51
CA ALA A 13 -1.91 -4.14 -6.14
C ALA A 13 -1.07 -3.29 -7.08
N LEU A 14 -1.28 -3.42 -8.40
CA LEU A 14 -0.62 -2.57 -9.40
C LEU A 14 -0.97 -1.09 -9.21
N LEU A 15 -2.26 -0.77 -8.98
CA LEU A 15 -2.67 0.60 -8.70
C LEU A 15 -1.97 1.17 -7.45
N THR A 16 -1.82 0.34 -6.42
CA THR A 16 -1.11 0.72 -5.18
C THR A 16 0.37 0.96 -5.45
N MET A 17 1.02 0.11 -6.25
CA MET A 17 2.42 0.31 -6.66
C MET A 17 2.61 1.63 -7.40
N ILE A 18 1.76 1.89 -8.41
CA ILE A 18 1.79 3.15 -9.17
C ILE A 18 1.61 4.35 -8.23
N THR A 19 0.67 4.25 -7.29
CA THR A 19 0.42 5.31 -6.30
C THR A 19 1.67 5.57 -5.44
N LEU A 20 2.34 4.52 -4.95
CA LEU A 20 3.56 4.65 -4.15
C LEU A 20 4.71 5.27 -4.95
N VAL A 21 4.86 4.89 -6.23
CA VAL A 21 5.83 5.50 -7.13
C VAL A 21 5.56 6.99 -7.30
N ILE A 22 4.30 7.39 -7.54
CA ILE A 22 3.92 8.81 -7.64
C ILE A 22 4.23 9.57 -6.34
N ILE A 23 3.93 8.98 -5.18
CA ILE A 23 4.27 9.60 -3.88
C ILE A 23 5.78 9.80 -3.75
N SER A 24 6.59 8.83 -4.17
CA SER A 24 8.05 8.95 -4.18
C SER A 24 8.53 10.11 -5.05
N PHE A 25 7.94 10.29 -6.24
CA PHE A 25 8.27 11.44 -7.11
C PHE A 25 7.88 12.78 -6.47
N ILE A 26 6.71 12.84 -5.83
CA ILE A 26 6.26 14.05 -5.12
C ILE A 26 7.22 14.38 -3.99
N GLU A 27 7.68 13.38 -3.23
CA GLU A 27 8.64 13.58 -2.15
C GLU A 27 9.97 14.17 -2.67
N VAL A 28 10.54 13.59 -3.73
CA VAL A 28 11.77 14.09 -4.34
C VAL A 28 11.59 15.50 -4.90
N ALA A 29 10.43 15.81 -5.50
CA ALA A 29 10.12 17.15 -5.98
C ALA A 29 10.03 18.16 -4.83
N VAL A 30 9.36 17.81 -3.72
CA VAL A 30 9.32 18.65 -2.52
C VAL A 30 10.74 18.87 -1.98
N TYR A 31 11.55 17.80 -1.93
CA TYR A 31 12.93 17.88 -1.49
C TYR A 31 13.76 18.82 -2.37
N SER A 32 13.65 18.71 -3.70
CA SER A 32 14.45 19.52 -4.63
C SER A 32 14.00 20.98 -4.75
N TYR A 33 12.71 21.29 -4.59
CA TYR A 33 12.24 22.68 -4.72
C TYR A 33 12.22 23.45 -3.39
N LEU A 34 11.95 22.76 -2.27
CA LEU A 34 11.67 23.44 -0.99
C LEU A 34 12.71 23.17 0.09
N ILE A 35 13.36 22.00 0.09
CA ILE A 35 14.25 21.61 1.19
C ILE A 35 15.72 21.86 0.83
N ASN A 36 16.15 21.42 -0.35
CA ASN A 36 17.55 21.52 -0.78
C ASN A 36 17.66 21.91 -2.26
N PRO A 37 17.24 23.14 -2.63
CA PRO A 37 17.26 23.59 -4.01
C PRO A 37 18.66 23.90 -4.53
N GLY A 38 18.81 23.82 -5.86
CA GLY A 38 20.03 24.22 -6.57
C GLY A 38 21.14 23.16 -6.63
N GLN A 39 20.88 21.93 -6.17
CA GLN A 39 21.84 20.83 -6.26
C GLN A 39 21.91 20.21 -7.66
N ALA A 40 23.02 19.51 -7.93
CA ALA A 40 23.17 18.70 -9.14
C ALA A 40 22.18 17.52 -9.14
N GLU A 41 21.76 17.09 -10.33
CA GLU A 41 20.76 16.03 -10.52
C GLU A 41 21.10 14.73 -9.76
N GLY A 42 22.38 14.33 -9.75
CA GLY A 42 22.84 13.14 -9.04
C GLY A 42 22.59 13.15 -7.53
N VAL A 43 22.47 14.32 -6.90
CA VAL A 43 22.10 14.44 -5.47
C VAL A 43 20.65 14.02 -5.26
N TYR A 44 19.74 14.44 -6.15
CA TYR A 44 18.33 14.08 -6.06
C TYR A 44 18.09 12.63 -6.46
N GLU A 45 18.85 12.10 -7.42
CA GLU A 45 18.79 10.68 -7.76
C GLU A 45 19.22 9.79 -6.59
N SER A 46 20.33 10.14 -5.93
CA SER A 46 20.79 9.43 -4.73
C SER A 46 19.78 9.53 -3.58
N HIS A 47 19.19 10.72 -3.37
CA HIS A 47 18.12 10.91 -2.39
C HIS A 47 16.90 10.05 -2.70
N ALA A 48 16.47 10.00 -3.97
CA ALA A 48 15.33 9.19 -4.39
C ALA A 48 15.55 7.69 -4.13
N GLN A 49 16.74 7.17 -4.44
CA GLN A 49 17.09 5.77 -4.17
C GLN A 49 17.10 5.45 -2.68
N PHE A 50 17.56 6.40 -1.87
CA PHE A 50 17.58 6.27 -0.42
C PHE A 50 16.19 6.39 0.22
N SER A 51 15.36 7.35 -0.23
CA SER A 51 14.06 7.66 0.39
C SER A 51 12.94 6.70 -0.03
N ALA A 52 12.99 6.18 -1.27
CA ALA A 52 11.92 5.35 -1.84
C ALA A 52 11.47 4.16 -0.96
N PRO A 53 12.37 3.40 -0.31
CA PRO A 53 11.93 2.30 0.53
C PRO A 53 11.19 2.75 1.80
N PHE A 54 11.55 3.89 2.37
CA PHE A 54 10.84 4.48 3.51
C PHE A 54 9.45 4.96 3.11
N ILE A 55 9.33 5.60 1.95
CA ILE A 55 8.04 6.00 1.38
C ILE A 55 7.14 4.78 1.17
N SER A 56 7.68 3.72 0.57
CA SER A 56 6.95 2.45 0.39
C SER A 56 6.52 1.82 1.71
N GLY A 57 7.33 1.92 2.77
CA GLY A 57 6.98 1.43 4.10
C GLY A 57 5.86 2.23 4.77
N ILE A 58 6.03 3.55 4.88
CA ILE A 58 5.11 4.46 5.60
C ILE A 58 3.79 4.60 4.83
N PHE A 59 3.84 5.01 3.57
CA PHE A 59 2.63 5.19 2.77
C PHE A 59 2.01 3.85 2.38
N GLY A 60 2.81 2.80 2.24
CA GLY A 60 2.30 1.45 2.10
C GLY A 60 1.46 1.04 3.30
N PHE A 61 1.95 1.22 4.53
CA PHE A 61 1.15 0.97 5.73
C PHE A 61 -0.20 1.70 5.69
N ILE A 62 -0.17 3.00 5.36
CA ILE A 62 -1.37 3.86 5.33
C ILE A 62 -2.37 3.35 4.29
N ILE A 63 -1.93 3.10 3.04
CA ILE A 63 -2.82 2.65 1.96
C ILE A 63 -3.44 1.29 2.33
N PHE A 64 -2.64 0.33 2.79
CA PHE A 64 -3.13 -0.99 3.15
C PHE A 64 -4.10 -0.95 4.33
N PHE A 65 -3.86 -0.07 5.31
CA PHE A 65 -4.80 0.20 6.40
C PHE A 65 -6.13 0.75 5.90
N LEU A 66 -6.10 1.76 5.03
CA LEU A 66 -7.31 2.39 4.51
C LEU A 66 -8.13 1.43 3.64
N VAL A 67 -7.47 0.65 2.78
CA VAL A 67 -8.13 -0.35 1.92
C VAL A 67 -8.82 -1.42 2.76
N ALA A 68 -8.13 -1.98 3.76
CA ALA A 68 -8.72 -2.99 4.65
C ALA A 68 -9.88 -2.42 5.48
N GLY A 69 -9.74 -1.19 5.98
CA GLY A 69 -10.81 -0.49 6.67
C GLY A 69 -12.02 -0.24 5.78
N TYR A 70 -11.79 0.16 4.52
CA TYR A 70 -12.85 0.34 3.53
C TYR A 70 -13.62 -0.96 3.26
N TRP A 71 -12.93 -2.08 3.05
CA TRP A 71 -13.58 -3.37 2.85
C TRP A 71 -14.42 -3.79 4.06
N LYS A 72 -13.95 -3.48 5.28
CA LYS A 72 -14.71 -3.74 6.50
C LYS A 72 -15.99 -2.91 6.58
N LYS A 73 -15.90 -1.61 6.29
CA LYS A 73 -17.09 -0.72 6.26
C LYS A 73 -18.12 -1.16 5.23
N LYS A 74 -17.67 -1.70 4.10
CA LYS A 74 -18.54 -2.19 3.03
C LYS A 74 -19.08 -3.61 3.24
N GLY A 75 -18.72 -4.30 4.33
CA GLY A 75 -19.24 -5.63 4.64
C GLY A 75 -18.79 -6.73 3.68
N TYR A 76 -17.57 -6.63 3.12
CA TYR A 76 -17.05 -7.66 2.22
C TYR A 76 -16.95 -9.02 2.93
N GLN A 77 -17.42 -10.08 2.28
CA GLN A 77 -17.30 -11.45 2.80
C GLN A 77 -15.84 -11.94 2.77
N ASN A 78 -15.48 -12.86 3.66
CA ASN A 78 -14.13 -13.45 3.75
C ASN A 78 -13.00 -12.43 3.94
N LEU A 79 -13.25 -11.39 4.75
CA LEU A 79 -12.39 -10.23 4.91
C LEU A 79 -10.94 -10.58 5.31
N LEU A 80 -10.76 -11.54 6.23
CA LEU A 80 -9.43 -12.02 6.62
C LEU A 80 -8.61 -12.53 5.45
N LYS A 81 -9.25 -13.23 4.49
CA LYS A 81 -8.56 -13.72 3.29
C LYS A 81 -8.14 -12.55 2.41
N LEU A 82 -8.98 -11.53 2.23
CA LEU A 82 -8.64 -10.34 1.43
C LEU A 82 -7.47 -9.55 2.03
N VAL A 83 -7.49 -9.36 3.36
CA VAL A 83 -6.48 -8.63 4.14
C VAL A 83 -5.11 -9.30 4.07
N LEU A 84 -5.05 -10.62 3.90
CA LEU A 84 -3.80 -11.37 3.74
C LEU A 84 -3.37 -11.51 2.27
N LEU A 85 -4.33 -11.78 1.37
CA LEU A 85 -4.03 -12.00 -0.05
C LEU A 85 -3.60 -10.73 -0.76
N PHE A 86 -4.16 -9.58 -0.41
CA PHE A 86 -3.80 -8.33 -1.05
C PHE A 86 -2.32 -7.95 -0.87
N PRO A 87 -1.79 -7.87 0.36
CA PRO A 87 -0.36 -7.63 0.56
C PRO A 87 0.49 -8.76 0.00
N ALA A 88 0.04 -10.02 0.05
CA ALA A 88 0.77 -11.14 -0.55
C ALA A 88 0.91 -10.99 -2.08
N ILE A 89 -0.17 -10.66 -2.79
CA ILE A 89 -0.13 -10.44 -4.25
C ILE A 89 0.76 -9.25 -4.59
N TYR A 90 0.66 -8.15 -3.81
CA TYR A 90 1.56 -7.02 -3.95
C TYR A 90 3.03 -7.46 -3.83
N VAL A 91 3.39 -8.17 -2.76
CA VAL A 91 4.77 -8.64 -2.52
C VAL A 91 5.26 -9.53 -3.64
N LEU A 92 4.42 -10.42 -4.16
CA LEU A 92 4.80 -11.28 -5.29
C LEU A 92 5.14 -10.47 -6.55
N ILE A 93 4.32 -9.47 -6.88
CA ILE A 93 4.60 -8.57 -8.01
C ILE A 93 5.87 -7.76 -7.73
N ASP A 94 6.08 -7.31 -6.50
CA ASP A 94 7.21 -6.48 -6.09
C ASP A 94 8.53 -7.27 -6.24
N ILE A 95 8.55 -8.54 -5.81
CA ILE A 95 9.68 -9.45 -6.01
C ILE A 95 9.99 -9.63 -7.49
N ILE A 96 8.97 -9.81 -8.34
CA ILE A 96 9.17 -9.95 -9.78
C ILE A 96 9.83 -8.68 -10.34
N ILE A 97 9.29 -7.50 -10.03
CA ILE A 97 9.81 -6.22 -10.52
C ILE A 97 11.25 -5.99 -10.03
N ILE A 98 11.52 -6.16 -8.73
CA ILE A 98 12.83 -5.92 -8.13
C ILE A 98 13.88 -6.90 -8.69
N THR A 99 13.52 -8.17 -8.86
CA THR A 99 14.41 -9.18 -9.46
C THR A 99 14.68 -8.84 -10.93
N SER A 100 13.64 -8.47 -11.69
CA SER A 100 13.79 -8.08 -13.09
C SER A 100 14.60 -6.80 -13.28
N ALA A 101 14.63 -5.90 -12.28
CA ALA A 101 15.44 -4.69 -12.28
C ALA A 101 16.92 -4.94 -11.94
N GLY A 102 17.32 -6.17 -11.59
CA GLY A 102 18.73 -6.50 -11.32
C GLY A 102 19.24 -5.99 -9.97
N VAL A 103 18.36 -5.74 -9.00
CA VAL A 103 18.74 -5.23 -7.67
C VAL A 103 19.51 -6.28 -6.87
N SER A 104 20.56 -5.84 -6.17
CA SER A 104 21.33 -6.65 -5.21
C SER A 104 20.48 -6.96 -3.97
N TRP A 105 19.98 -8.20 -3.85
CA TRP A 105 19.17 -8.62 -2.71
C TRP A 105 19.89 -8.53 -1.36
N ALA A 106 21.22 -8.67 -1.34
CA ALA A 106 22.01 -8.62 -0.11
C ALA A 106 21.90 -7.25 0.59
N GLU A 107 21.77 -6.17 -0.17
CA GLU A 107 21.65 -4.81 0.34
C GLU A 107 20.20 -4.45 0.65
N PHE A 108 19.25 -5.05 -0.08
CA PHE A 108 17.84 -4.64 -0.03
C PHE A 108 16.96 -5.49 0.88
N TYR A 109 17.38 -6.70 1.27
CA TYR A 109 16.49 -7.67 1.94
C TYR A 109 15.86 -7.14 3.24
N LEU A 110 16.64 -6.46 4.09
CA LEU A 110 16.18 -6.00 5.39
C LEU A 110 15.09 -4.95 5.24
N ILE A 111 15.37 -3.96 4.40
CA ILE A 111 14.45 -2.85 4.09
C ILE A 111 13.20 -3.39 3.40
N PHE A 112 13.36 -4.33 2.47
CA PHE A 112 12.25 -5.00 1.80
C PHE A 112 11.33 -5.71 2.80
N ILE A 113 11.88 -6.48 3.74
CA ILE A 113 11.11 -7.17 4.77
C ILE A 113 10.36 -6.17 5.65
N LEU A 114 11.03 -5.11 6.12
CA LEU A 114 10.42 -4.10 6.97
C LEU A 114 9.28 -3.36 6.25
N ALA A 115 9.53 -2.92 5.01
CA ALA A 115 8.54 -2.21 4.21
C ALA A 115 7.32 -3.07 3.87
N ASN A 116 7.51 -4.38 3.67
CA ASN A 116 6.40 -5.31 3.42
C ASN A 116 5.68 -5.72 4.71
N ALA A 117 6.40 -5.94 5.81
CA ALA A 117 5.80 -6.18 7.12
C ALA A 117 4.87 -5.01 7.52
N ALA A 118 5.27 -3.77 7.22
CA ALA A 118 4.42 -2.59 7.43
C ALA A 118 3.11 -2.67 6.62
N LYS A 119 3.12 -3.16 5.38
CA LYS A 119 1.89 -3.34 4.57
C LYS A 119 0.97 -4.39 5.15
N PHE A 120 1.52 -5.53 5.59
CA PHE A 120 0.74 -6.56 6.28
C PHE A 120 0.15 -6.04 7.59
N LEU A 121 0.94 -5.34 8.40
CA LEU A 121 0.47 -4.74 9.66
C LEU A 121 -0.60 -3.69 9.41
N GLY A 122 -0.40 -2.82 8.43
CA GLY A 122 -1.38 -1.82 8.00
C GLY A 122 -2.70 -2.47 7.63
N SER A 123 -2.67 -3.48 6.75
CA SER A 123 -3.87 -4.22 6.34
C SER A 123 -4.58 -4.89 7.52
N TYR A 124 -3.83 -5.56 8.39
CA TYR A 124 -4.38 -6.22 9.58
C TYR A 124 -5.01 -5.22 10.57
N LEU A 125 -4.34 -4.11 10.85
CA LEU A 125 -4.85 -3.06 11.73
C LEU A 125 -6.07 -2.35 11.13
N GLY A 126 -6.08 -2.12 9.82
CA GLY A 126 -7.24 -1.54 9.12
C GLY A 126 -8.47 -2.41 9.27
N TYR A 127 -8.29 -3.72 9.11
CA TYR A 127 -9.32 -4.72 9.41
C TYR A 127 -9.73 -4.73 10.88
N LYS A 128 -8.79 -4.69 11.83
CA LYS A 128 -9.12 -4.84 13.25
C LYS A 128 -9.81 -3.59 13.81
N LEU A 129 -9.24 -2.41 13.56
CA LEU A 129 -9.61 -1.14 14.20
C LEU A 129 -10.80 -0.45 13.54
N THR A 130 -11.13 -0.76 12.30
CA THR A 130 -12.29 -0.15 11.64
C THR A 130 -13.59 -0.75 12.17
N LYS A 131 -14.53 0.10 12.59
CA LYS A 131 -15.89 -0.33 12.92
C LYS A 131 -16.63 -0.71 11.64
N ALA A 132 -17.36 -1.82 11.66
CA ALA A 132 -18.28 -2.16 10.57
C ALA A 132 -19.36 -1.08 10.49
N SER A 133 -19.83 -0.74 9.28
CA SER A 133 -21.02 0.11 9.18
C SER A 133 -22.18 -0.61 9.87
N ALA A 134 -22.83 0.06 10.80
CA ALA A 134 -24.15 -0.36 11.26
C ALA A 134 -25.06 -0.36 10.04
N ASP A 135 -25.70 -1.49 9.79
CA ASP A 135 -26.72 -1.61 8.76
C ASP A 135 -27.82 -0.59 9.06
N ASN A 136 -28.02 0.38 8.17
CA ASN A 136 -28.99 1.45 8.36
C ASN A 136 -30.38 0.96 7.90
N SER A 137 -30.81 -0.18 8.42
CA SER A 137 -32.03 -0.91 8.02
C SER A 137 -33.16 -0.82 9.06
N GLY A 138 -33.15 0.20 9.94
CA GLY A 138 -34.07 0.26 11.07
C GLY A 138 -34.57 1.63 11.49
N ASN A 139 -35.00 2.50 10.57
CA ASN A 139 -35.77 3.69 10.95
C ASN A 139 -36.73 4.19 9.85
N GLU A 140 -37.58 3.30 9.35
CA GLU A 140 -38.87 3.69 8.73
C GLU A 140 -39.96 2.76 9.28
N ILE A 141 -40.29 2.92 10.57
CA ILE A 141 -41.54 2.37 11.12
C ILE A 141 -42.28 3.50 11.84
N THR A 142 -43.39 3.90 11.20
CA THR A 142 -44.61 4.52 11.75
C THR A 142 -44.53 5.90 12.40
N THR A 143 -44.80 6.94 11.60
CA THR A 143 -45.81 7.94 12.00
C THR A 143 -47.12 7.55 11.34
N GLN A 144 -48.02 6.96 12.14
CA GLN A 144 -49.46 7.02 11.92
C GLN A 144 -49.95 8.44 12.23
#